data_AF-A0A5P8LVV4-F1
#
_entry.id   AF-A0A5P8LVV4-F1
#
_cell.length_a   1.000
_cell.length_b   1.000
_cell.length_c   1.000
_cell.angle_alpha   90.00
_cell.angle_beta   90.00
_cell.angle_gamma   90.00
#
_symmetry.space_group_name_H-M   'P 1'
#
loop_
_entity.id
_entity.type
_entity.pdbx_description
1 polymer ?
#
loop_
_entity_poly.entity_id
_entity_poly.type
_entity_poly.pdbx_seq_one_letter_code
_entity_poly.pdbx_strand_id
1 'polypeptide(L)'
;MSRYRNVGRFLRAVYTEVRAERITFMAGSIAYHAFISLLPFLLVLLLLVTEFGDPETASRLVAAIGTYFSPNESGLLTNVVEGARSETSLSILGVLTLLWGALKIFRSLDTAFSDIYETGDENTLGDTFADAIVVLVALVVGLLIVGLASTQLSFGDGPVGTLLSKVVAVAALTLVFLPVFYVFPDTDVTVREVVPGTVVAAGGWTALESLFRYYVAFTGTSETFGVVGTILLIVTWLYFNGLVLLVAAATNAVLAGRSEDVAAIGWGEEELVETVEFAEPLEEICGALDAGEPVTVQTGETSVTLPPADERDCSVEQIDRPDLLGGDEARGRLVLRWEGER
;
A
#
# COMPACT_ATOMS: atom_id res chain seq x y z
N MET A 1 3.06 5.36 33.25
CA MET A 1 4.35 5.83 32.68
C MET A 1 4.87 4.92 31.54
N SER A 2 4.00 4.18 30.82
CA SER A 2 4.41 3.21 29.76
C SER A 2 4.51 3.80 28.35
N ARG A 3 3.80 4.90 28.05
CA ARG A 3 3.55 5.37 26.68
C ARG A 3 4.79 5.89 25.91
N TYR A 4 5.79 6.44 26.59
CA TYR A 4 6.98 7.02 25.95
C TYR A 4 8.15 6.05 25.76
N ARG A 5 8.15 4.90 26.45
CA ARG A 5 9.14 3.82 26.26
C ARG A 5 8.89 2.98 25.00
N ASN A 6 7.79 3.28 24.29
CA ASN A 6 7.27 2.47 23.17
C ASN A 6 7.44 3.14 21.81
N VAL A 7 7.48 4.49 21.70
CA VAL A 7 7.60 5.15 20.37
C VAL A 7 8.95 4.87 19.72
N GLY A 8 10.05 4.96 20.46
CA GLY A 8 11.38 4.67 19.90
C GLY A 8 11.54 3.20 19.49
N ARG A 9 10.96 2.27 20.27
CA ARG A 9 10.91 0.85 19.93
C ARG A 9 10.02 0.58 18.71
N PHE A 10 8.86 1.24 18.64
CA PHE A 10 7.96 1.16 17.50
C PHE A 10 8.59 1.67 16.22
N LEU A 11 9.24 2.84 16.26
CA LEU A 11 9.94 3.39 15.10
C LEU A 11 11.10 2.48 14.67
N ARG A 12 11.79 1.86 15.63
CA ARG A 12 12.81 0.86 15.34
C ARG A 12 12.21 -0.39 14.70
N ALA A 13 11.06 -0.83 15.17
CA ALA A 13 10.31 -1.95 14.63
C ALA A 13 9.91 -1.71 13.17
N VAL A 14 9.20 -0.61 12.89
CA VAL A 14 8.86 -0.19 11.52
C VAL A 14 10.10 -0.04 10.64
N TYR A 15 11.21 0.47 11.19
CA TYR A 15 12.46 0.60 10.44
C TYR A 15 13.11 -0.76 10.11
N THR A 16 13.08 -1.72 11.04
CA THR A 16 13.54 -3.09 10.80
C THR A 16 12.71 -3.71 9.67
N GLU A 17 11.39 -3.60 9.76
CA GLU A 17 10.44 -4.07 8.76
C GLU A 17 10.72 -3.48 7.37
N VAL A 18 10.83 -2.15 7.29
CA VAL A 18 11.15 -1.42 6.04
C VAL A 18 12.45 -1.93 5.38
N ARG A 19 13.41 -2.38 6.19
CA ARG A 19 14.68 -2.93 5.67
C ARG A 19 14.55 -4.38 5.25
N ALA A 20 13.88 -5.20 6.04
CA ALA A 20 13.73 -6.63 5.78
C ALA A 20 12.97 -6.84 4.47
N GLU A 21 11.85 -6.13 4.31
CA GLU A 21 11.00 -6.14 3.13
C GLU A 21 11.52 -5.32 1.95
N ARG A 22 12.71 -4.73 2.06
CA ARG A 22 13.35 -3.93 0.99
C ARG A 22 12.41 -2.87 0.40
N ILE A 23 11.59 -2.24 1.25
CA ILE A 23 10.55 -1.28 0.85
C ILE A 23 11.09 -0.16 -0.04
N THR A 24 12.32 0.31 0.19
CA THR A 24 12.95 1.33 -0.66
C THR A 24 13.18 0.87 -2.10
N PHE A 25 13.43 -0.42 -2.32
CA PHE A 25 13.61 -0.99 -3.65
C PHE A 25 12.25 -1.16 -4.35
N MET A 26 11.24 -1.66 -3.62
CA MET A 26 9.87 -1.78 -4.13
C MET A 26 9.26 -0.42 -4.51
N ALA A 27 9.47 0.61 -3.68
CA ALA A 27 9.06 1.98 -4.02
C ALA A 27 9.69 2.46 -5.34
N GLY A 28 10.93 2.05 -5.63
CA GLY A 28 11.61 2.32 -6.90
C GLY A 28 10.95 1.64 -8.10
N SER A 29 10.54 0.37 -7.97
CA SER A 29 9.87 -0.37 -9.04
C SER A 29 8.48 0.21 -9.33
N ILE A 30 7.72 0.55 -8.29
CA ILE A 30 6.42 1.24 -8.39
C ILE A 30 6.59 2.57 -9.11
N ALA A 31 7.57 3.38 -8.71
CA ALA A 31 7.82 4.69 -9.32
C ALA A 31 8.19 4.59 -10.81
N TYR A 32 9.01 3.60 -11.17
CA TYR A 32 9.37 3.34 -12.57
C TYR A 32 8.14 2.96 -13.42
N HIS A 33 7.31 2.02 -12.95
CA HIS A 33 6.10 1.64 -13.68
C HIS A 33 5.10 2.80 -13.75
N ALA A 34 4.90 3.54 -12.66
CA ALA A 34 4.07 4.74 -12.62
C ALA A 34 4.54 5.78 -13.64
N PHE A 35 5.85 6.05 -13.70
CA PHE A 35 6.42 7.01 -14.65
C PHE A 35 6.18 6.62 -16.10
N ILE A 36 6.40 5.35 -16.47
CA ILE A 36 6.15 4.85 -17.84
C ILE A 36 4.66 4.94 -18.20
N SER A 37 3.77 4.73 -17.22
CA SER A 37 2.33 4.83 -17.41
C SER A 37 1.80 6.26 -17.54
N LEU A 38 2.56 7.30 -17.14
CA LEU A 38 2.05 8.68 -17.12
C LEU A 38 1.60 9.18 -18.49
N LEU A 39 2.44 9.05 -19.52
CA LEU A 39 2.10 9.52 -20.87
C LEU A 39 0.89 8.77 -21.47
N PRO A 40 0.89 7.42 -21.48
CA PRO A 40 -0.30 6.64 -21.85
C PRO A 40 -1.55 7.02 -21.07
N PHE A 41 -1.41 7.28 -19.77
CA PHE A 41 -2.52 7.69 -18.90
C PHE A 41 -3.11 9.03 -19.34
N LEU A 42 -2.26 10.04 -19.55
CA LEU A 42 -2.69 11.36 -20.01
C LEU A 42 -3.39 11.29 -21.37
N LEU A 43 -2.91 10.44 -22.28
CA LEU A 43 -3.53 10.20 -23.58
C LEU A 43 -4.93 9.62 -23.43
N VAL A 44 -5.08 8.53 -22.68
CA VAL A 44 -6.39 7.89 -22.46
C VAL A 44 -7.34 8.82 -21.71
N LEU A 45 -6.86 9.52 -20.69
CA LEU A 45 -7.65 10.50 -19.95
C LEU A 45 -8.18 11.59 -20.89
N LEU A 46 -7.34 12.13 -21.77
CA LEU A 46 -7.77 13.14 -22.72
C LEU A 46 -8.79 12.59 -23.71
N LEU A 47 -8.56 11.39 -24.28
CA LEU A 47 -9.53 10.74 -25.17
C LEU A 47 -10.88 10.57 -24.48
N LEU A 48 -10.90 10.07 -23.24
CA LEU A 48 -12.13 9.92 -22.46
C LEU A 48 -12.84 11.26 -22.23
N VAL A 49 -12.10 12.31 -21.86
CA VAL A 49 -12.68 13.64 -21.64
C VAL A 49 -13.15 14.27 -22.95
N THR A 50 -12.53 13.98 -24.09
CA THR A 50 -12.96 14.53 -25.38
C THR A 50 -14.14 13.79 -25.98
N GLU A 51 -14.24 12.48 -25.75
CA GLU A 51 -15.33 11.64 -26.24
C GLU A 51 -16.58 11.73 -25.34
N PHE A 52 -16.40 11.76 -24.02
CA PHE A 52 -17.50 11.70 -23.04
C PHE A 52 -17.69 12.98 -22.23
N GLY A 53 -16.72 13.89 -22.23
CA GLY A 53 -16.79 15.15 -21.48
C GLY A 53 -17.32 16.31 -22.33
N ASP A 54 -17.79 17.35 -21.64
CA ASP A 54 -18.12 18.61 -22.31
C ASP A 54 -16.84 19.30 -22.84
N PRO A 55 -16.88 19.98 -24.01
CA PRO A 55 -15.72 20.70 -24.56
C PRO A 55 -15.03 21.64 -23.55
N GLU A 56 -15.78 22.22 -22.62
CA GLU A 56 -15.24 23.06 -21.56
C GLU A 56 -14.34 22.25 -20.60
N THR A 57 -14.73 21.02 -20.25
CA THR A 57 -13.94 20.13 -19.37
C THR A 57 -12.64 19.71 -20.03
N ALA A 58 -12.68 19.38 -21.33
CA ALA A 58 -11.49 19.08 -22.11
C ALA A 58 -10.52 20.27 -22.13
N SER A 59 -11.03 21.48 -22.34
CA SER A 59 -10.22 22.70 -22.35
C SER A 59 -9.58 23.00 -20.98
N ARG A 60 -10.32 22.78 -19.88
CA ARG A 60 -9.83 22.94 -18.51
C ARG A 60 -8.74 21.91 -18.18
N LEU A 61 -8.90 20.66 -18.60
CA LEU A 61 -7.90 19.62 -18.40
C LEU A 61 -6.60 19.95 -19.17
N VAL A 62 -6.71 20.33 -20.44
CA VAL A 62 -5.55 20.73 -21.26
C VAL A 62 -4.86 21.96 -20.65
N ALA A 63 -5.62 22.95 -20.19
CA ALA A 63 -5.07 24.12 -19.51
C ALA A 63 -4.35 23.74 -18.20
N ALA A 64 -4.95 22.87 -17.39
CA ALA A 64 -4.36 22.40 -16.12
C ALA A 64 -3.09 21.56 -16.33
N ILE A 65 -3.03 20.75 -17.39
CA ILE A 65 -1.80 20.05 -17.76
C ILE A 65 -0.75 21.07 -18.24
N GLY A 66 -1.16 22.00 -19.11
CA GLY A 66 -0.29 23.03 -19.68
C GLY A 66 0.39 23.95 -18.66
N THR A 67 -0.19 24.14 -17.46
CA THR A 67 0.46 24.93 -16.40
C THR A 67 1.74 24.31 -15.85
N TYR A 68 1.98 23.03 -16.09
CA TYR A 68 3.18 22.32 -15.63
C TYR A 68 4.30 22.24 -16.68
N PHE A 69 4.06 22.74 -17.90
CA PHE A 69 5.04 22.71 -19.00
C PHE A 69 5.53 24.13 -19.31
N SER A 70 6.82 24.27 -19.65
CA SER A 70 7.33 25.56 -20.15
C SER A 70 6.63 25.91 -21.48
N PRO A 71 6.45 27.20 -21.82
CA PRO A 71 5.91 27.64 -23.12
C PRO A 71 6.63 27.04 -24.34
N ASN A 72 7.89 26.60 -24.18
CA ASN A 72 8.66 25.93 -25.24
C ASN A 72 8.33 24.43 -25.39
N GLU A 73 7.67 23.82 -24.40
CA GLU A 73 7.37 22.38 -24.33
C GLU A 73 5.89 22.08 -24.61
N SER A 74 5.01 23.10 -24.60
CA SER A 74 3.58 22.96 -24.88
C SER A 74 3.29 22.40 -26.28
N GLY A 75 4.17 22.66 -27.25
CA GLY A 75 4.06 22.09 -28.60
C GLY A 75 4.18 20.57 -28.65
N LEU A 76 4.93 19.96 -27.72
CA LEU A 76 5.02 18.50 -27.63
C LEU A 76 3.69 17.88 -27.17
N LEU A 77 3.04 18.49 -26.19
CA LEU A 77 1.71 18.07 -25.75
C LEU A 77 0.69 18.22 -26.88
N THR A 78 0.65 19.38 -27.55
CA THR A 78 -0.27 19.59 -28.68
C THR A 78 -0.06 18.55 -29.77
N ASN A 79 1.19 18.24 -30.13
CA ASN A 79 1.50 17.22 -31.13
C ASN A 79 1.09 15.80 -30.69
N VAL A 80 1.28 15.45 -29.41
CA VAL A 80 0.87 14.16 -28.85
C VAL A 80 -0.67 14.04 -28.85
N VAL A 81 -1.37 15.12 -28.54
CA VAL A 81 -2.84 15.18 -28.55
C VAL A 81 -3.40 15.11 -29.98
N GLU A 82 -2.85 15.88 -30.90
CA GLU A 82 -3.27 15.87 -32.31
C GLU A 82 -2.97 14.51 -32.96
N GLY A 83 -1.79 13.94 -32.69
CA GLY A 83 -1.41 12.61 -33.14
C GLY A 83 -2.33 11.50 -32.61
N ALA A 84 -2.74 11.58 -31.33
CA ALA A 84 -3.68 10.61 -30.76
C ALA A 84 -5.07 10.68 -31.40
N ARG A 85 -5.53 11.89 -31.78
CA ARG A 85 -6.81 12.08 -32.46
C ARG A 85 -6.80 11.67 -33.93
N SER A 86 -5.68 11.82 -34.63
CA SER A 86 -5.57 11.55 -36.06
C SER A 86 -5.17 10.10 -36.38
N GLU A 87 -4.48 9.41 -35.48
CA GLU A 87 -3.94 8.07 -35.70
C GLU A 87 -4.52 7.05 -34.70
N THR A 88 -5.51 6.27 -35.15
CA THR A 88 -6.13 5.20 -34.33
C THR A 88 -5.10 4.21 -33.78
N SER A 89 -4.03 3.93 -34.53
CA SER A 89 -2.94 3.03 -34.13
C SER A 89 -2.14 3.53 -32.92
N LEU A 90 -1.87 4.84 -32.84
CA LEU A 90 -1.18 5.45 -31.69
C LEU A 90 -2.05 5.40 -30.43
N SER A 91 -3.36 5.58 -30.59
CA SER A 91 -4.33 5.45 -29.49
C SER A 91 -4.40 4.02 -28.94
N ILE A 92 -4.41 2.99 -29.81
CA ILE A 92 -4.40 1.59 -29.37
C ILE A 92 -3.11 1.25 -28.62
N LEU A 93 -1.94 1.64 -29.16
CA LEU A 93 -0.66 1.41 -28.48
C LEU A 93 -0.58 2.12 -27.13
N GLY A 94 -1.11 3.34 -27.03
CA GLY A 94 -1.24 4.08 -25.77
C GLY A 94 -2.09 3.31 -24.75
N VAL A 95 -3.29 2.87 -25.13
CA VAL A 95 -4.17 2.08 -24.25
C VAL A 95 -3.48 0.80 -23.78
N LEU A 96 -2.84 0.05 -24.69
CA LEU A 96 -2.14 -1.19 -24.32
C LEU A 96 -0.97 -0.93 -23.37
N THR A 97 -0.20 0.12 -23.61
CA THR A 97 0.92 0.51 -22.73
C THR A 97 0.42 0.95 -21.35
N LEU A 98 -0.68 1.71 -21.30
CA LEU A 98 -1.33 2.10 -20.05
C LEU A 98 -1.81 0.89 -19.27
N LEU A 99 -2.54 -0.02 -19.91
CA LEU A 99 -3.06 -1.23 -19.27
C LEU A 99 -1.92 -2.10 -18.76
N TRP A 100 -0.87 -2.27 -19.55
CA TRP A 100 0.33 -3.02 -19.14
C TRP A 100 1.02 -2.38 -17.94
N GLY A 101 1.24 -1.07 -17.96
CA GLY A 101 1.90 -0.37 -16.86
C GLY A 101 1.03 -0.29 -15.61
N ALA A 102 -0.28 -0.09 -15.74
CA ALA A 102 -1.23 -0.13 -14.63
C ALA A 102 -1.22 -1.52 -13.97
N LEU A 103 -1.31 -2.59 -14.76
CA LEU A 103 -1.21 -3.96 -14.26
C LEU A 103 0.11 -4.21 -13.52
N LYS A 104 1.22 -3.66 -14.01
CA LYS A 104 2.53 -3.74 -13.34
C LYS A 104 2.56 -2.98 -12.01
N ILE A 105 1.95 -1.81 -11.94
CA ILE A 105 1.85 -1.02 -10.68
C ILE A 105 1.01 -1.80 -9.66
N PHE A 106 -0.17 -2.26 -10.06
CA PHE A 106 -1.04 -3.02 -9.18
C PHE A 106 -0.37 -4.30 -8.70
N ARG A 107 0.24 -5.08 -9.59
CA ARG A 107 1.01 -6.26 -9.20
C ARG A 107 2.16 -5.93 -8.27
N SER A 108 2.87 -4.81 -8.47
CA SER A 108 3.93 -4.41 -7.55
C SER A 108 3.42 -3.93 -6.19
N LEU A 109 2.20 -3.38 -6.12
CA LEU A 109 1.58 -2.99 -4.85
C LEU A 109 1.06 -4.22 -4.11
N ASP A 110 0.30 -5.05 -4.80
CA ASP A 110 -0.21 -6.35 -4.36
C ASP A 110 0.93 -7.17 -3.72
N THR A 111 1.93 -7.55 -4.51
CA THR A 111 3.11 -8.28 -4.01
C THR A 111 3.81 -7.58 -2.85
N ALA A 112 3.97 -6.25 -2.89
CA ALA A 112 4.62 -5.54 -1.80
C ALA A 112 3.80 -5.56 -0.50
N PHE A 113 2.47 -5.55 -0.58
CA PHE A 113 1.61 -5.67 0.59
C PHE A 113 1.60 -7.10 1.11
N SER A 114 1.50 -8.10 0.24
CA SER A 114 1.58 -9.52 0.62
C SER A 114 2.92 -9.84 1.29
N ASP A 115 4.03 -9.33 0.75
CA ASP A 115 5.36 -9.45 1.33
C ASP A 115 5.41 -8.80 2.74
N ILE A 116 4.93 -7.55 2.88
CA ILE A 116 4.87 -6.82 4.17
C ILE A 116 3.95 -7.47 5.22
N TYR A 117 2.91 -8.16 4.78
CA TYR A 117 1.99 -8.89 5.68
C TYR A 117 2.36 -10.36 5.81
N GLU A 118 3.49 -10.77 5.20
CA GLU A 118 4.04 -12.13 5.21
C GLU A 118 2.99 -13.20 4.84
N THR A 119 2.08 -12.88 3.92
CA THR A 119 1.06 -13.81 3.47
C THR A 119 1.68 -14.83 2.52
N GLY A 120 1.83 -16.07 2.97
CA GLY A 120 2.45 -17.16 2.21
C GLY A 120 1.67 -17.62 0.97
N ASP A 121 0.61 -16.92 0.57
CA ASP A 121 -0.20 -17.25 -0.60
C ASP A 121 0.42 -16.65 -1.87
N GLU A 122 0.60 -17.48 -2.90
CA GLU A 122 1.08 -17.02 -4.20
C GLU A 122 -0.06 -16.29 -4.94
N ASN A 123 -0.02 -14.96 -4.97
CA ASN A 123 -1.02 -14.18 -5.71
C ASN A 123 -1.04 -14.54 -7.19
N THR A 124 -2.17 -15.07 -7.64
CA THR A 124 -2.37 -15.34 -9.05
C THR A 124 -2.61 -14.03 -9.80
N LEU A 125 -2.33 -14.01 -11.12
CA LEU A 125 -2.63 -12.84 -11.94
C LEU A 125 -4.14 -12.49 -11.95
N GLY A 126 -5.01 -13.46 -11.64
CA GLY A 126 -6.45 -13.25 -11.56
C GLY A 126 -6.85 -12.45 -10.32
N ASP A 127 -6.24 -12.78 -9.18
CA ASP A 127 -6.52 -12.15 -7.90
C ASP A 127 -6.07 -10.68 -7.92
N THR A 128 -4.80 -10.44 -8.27
CA THR A 128 -4.25 -9.08 -8.46
C THR A 128 -5.15 -8.22 -9.37
N PHE A 129 -5.74 -8.80 -10.42
CA PHE A 129 -6.61 -8.06 -11.34
C PHE A 129 -7.97 -7.73 -10.74
N ALA A 130 -8.56 -8.66 -9.98
CA ALA A 130 -9.80 -8.42 -9.25
C ALA A 130 -9.61 -7.31 -8.21
N ASP A 131 -8.52 -7.39 -7.43
CA ASP A 131 -8.18 -6.42 -6.41
C ASP A 131 -7.87 -5.05 -7.01
N ALA A 132 -7.14 -5.01 -8.12
CA ALA A 132 -6.92 -3.79 -8.89
C ALA A 132 -8.24 -3.11 -9.31
N ILE A 133 -9.24 -3.87 -9.77
CA ILE A 133 -10.54 -3.31 -10.15
C ILE A 133 -11.28 -2.76 -8.93
N VAL A 134 -11.36 -3.54 -7.85
CA VAL A 134 -12.05 -3.13 -6.62
C VAL A 134 -11.44 -1.84 -6.07
N VAL A 135 -10.11 -1.81 -5.96
CA VAL A 135 -9.36 -0.64 -5.49
C VAL A 135 -9.54 0.55 -6.44
N LEU A 136 -9.45 0.35 -7.76
CA LEU A 136 -9.61 1.43 -8.73
C LEU A 136 -11.01 2.05 -8.67
N VAL A 137 -12.07 1.23 -8.61
CA VAL A 137 -13.44 1.71 -8.47
C VAL A 137 -13.61 2.48 -7.16
N ALA A 138 -13.09 1.94 -6.06
CA ALA A 138 -13.20 2.59 -4.76
C ALA A 138 -12.42 3.93 -4.71
N LEU A 139 -11.24 4.00 -5.33
CA LEU A 139 -10.47 5.23 -5.48
C LEU A 139 -11.22 6.27 -6.31
N VAL A 140 -11.80 5.88 -7.46
CA VAL A 140 -12.57 6.79 -8.31
C VAL A 140 -13.78 7.34 -7.55
N VAL A 141 -14.57 6.47 -6.90
CA VAL A 141 -15.73 6.89 -6.12
C VAL A 141 -15.33 7.78 -4.95
N GLY A 142 -14.27 7.41 -4.23
CA GLY A 142 -13.73 8.21 -3.12
C GLY A 142 -13.28 9.60 -3.58
N LEU A 143 -12.52 9.68 -4.67
CA LEU A 143 -12.07 10.95 -5.24
C LEU A 143 -13.23 11.81 -5.72
N LEU A 144 -14.28 11.23 -6.30
CA LEU A 144 -15.49 11.97 -6.70
C LEU A 144 -16.22 12.56 -5.48
N ILE A 145 -16.39 11.77 -4.42
CA ILE A 145 -17.02 12.22 -3.17
C ILE A 145 -16.21 13.36 -2.54
N VAL A 146 -14.89 13.18 -2.44
CA VAL A 146 -13.98 14.20 -1.89
C VAL A 146 -13.98 15.46 -2.76
N GLY A 147 -13.94 15.31 -4.08
CA GLY A 147 -14.00 16.41 -5.04
C GLY A 147 -15.27 17.24 -4.85
N LEU A 148 -16.43 16.58 -4.80
CA LEU A 148 -17.72 17.26 -4.56
C LEU A 148 -17.74 17.97 -3.20
N ALA A 149 -17.28 17.31 -2.13
CA ALA A 149 -17.25 17.88 -0.79
C ALA A 149 -16.32 19.10 -0.69
N SER A 150 -15.14 19.05 -1.34
CA SER A 150 -14.15 20.13 -1.28
C SER A 150 -14.64 21.46 -1.86
N THR A 151 -15.56 21.44 -2.83
CA THR A 151 -16.15 22.67 -3.40
C THR A 151 -17.07 23.42 -2.43
N GLN A 152 -17.56 22.74 -1.40
CA GLN A 152 -18.51 23.30 -0.42
C GLN A 152 -17.86 23.68 0.91
N LEU A 153 -16.62 23.26 1.13
CA LEU A 153 -15.92 23.42 2.40
C LEU A 153 -14.88 24.55 2.28
N SER A 154 -15.21 25.72 2.81
CA SER A 154 -14.25 26.79 3.05
C SER A 154 -14.12 27.04 4.54
N PHE A 155 -12.89 26.94 5.05
CA PHE A 155 -12.57 27.15 6.48
C PHE A 155 -12.05 28.57 6.77
N GLY A 156 -12.17 29.48 5.79
CA GLY A 156 -11.70 30.86 5.86
C GLY A 156 -10.18 31.00 5.72
N ASP A 157 -9.73 32.24 5.51
CA ASP A 157 -8.31 32.57 5.38
C ASP A 157 -7.66 32.73 6.76
N GLY A 158 -6.53 32.05 6.99
CA GLY A 158 -5.75 32.17 8.22
C GLY A 158 -5.10 30.86 8.69
N PRO A 159 -4.30 30.89 9.77
CA PRO A 159 -3.58 29.72 10.27
C PRO A 159 -4.51 28.58 10.70
N VAL A 160 -5.65 28.93 11.34
CA VAL A 160 -6.66 27.95 11.78
C VAL A 160 -7.38 27.34 10.59
N GLY A 161 -7.83 28.15 9.63
CA GLY A 161 -8.46 27.67 8.41
C GLY A 161 -7.53 26.75 7.61
N THR A 162 -6.25 27.12 7.49
CA THR A 162 -5.22 26.29 6.85
C THR A 162 -5.03 24.94 7.56
N LEU A 163 -4.99 24.93 8.90
CA LEU A 163 -4.87 23.71 9.68
C LEU A 163 -6.09 22.81 9.50
N LEU A 164 -7.31 23.38 9.55
CA LEU A 164 -8.55 22.64 9.34
C LEU A 164 -8.62 22.05 7.93
N SER A 165 -8.25 22.82 6.90
CA SER A 165 -8.17 22.30 5.52
C SER A 165 -7.22 21.12 5.41
N LYS A 166 -6.06 21.15 6.09
CA LYS A 166 -5.13 20.01 6.12
C LYS A 166 -5.70 18.80 6.84
N VAL A 167 -6.35 19.00 7.99
CA VAL A 167 -7.00 17.90 8.74
C VAL A 167 -8.08 17.25 7.90
N VAL A 168 -8.91 18.05 7.21
CA VAL A 168 -9.96 17.55 6.31
C VAL A 168 -9.35 16.84 5.10
N ALA A 169 -8.26 17.37 4.52
CA ALA A 169 -7.55 16.69 3.44
C ALA A 169 -7.00 15.34 3.87
N VAL A 170 -6.40 15.25 5.06
CA VAL A 170 -5.92 13.97 5.62
C VAL A 170 -7.09 13.02 5.83
N ALA A 171 -8.19 13.46 6.44
CA ALA A 171 -9.37 12.61 6.66
C ALA A 171 -9.98 12.10 5.34
N ALA A 172 -10.08 12.99 4.34
CA ALA A 172 -10.55 12.65 3.00
C ALA A 172 -9.61 11.64 2.32
N LEU A 173 -8.30 11.87 2.36
CA LEU A 173 -7.31 10.93 1.82
C LEU A 173 -7.30 9.60 2.56
N THR A 174 -7.54 9.59 3.88
CA THR A 174 -7.69 8.34 4.63
C THR A 174 -8.86 7.53 4.09
N LEU A 175 -10.02 8.15 3.82
CA LEU A 175 -11.15 7.46 3.21
C LEU A 175 -10.85 6.95 1.80
N VAL A 176 -10.14 7.75 0.99
CA VAL A 176 -9.76 7.37 -0.37
C VAL A 176 -8.77 6.21 -0.37
N PHE A 177 -7.78 6.20 0.52
CA PHE A 177 -6.75 5.16 0.59
C PHE A 177 -7.19 3.92 1.37
N LEU A 178 -8.23 3.99 2.19
CA LEU A 178 -8.67 2.85 2.99
C LEU A 178 -8.86 1.53 2.19
N PRO A 179 -9.48 1.53 0.99
CA PRO A 179 -9.61 0.31 0.18
C PRO A 179 -8.26 -0.30 -0.21
N VAL A 180 -7.25 0.52 -0.51
CA VAL A 180 -5.90 0.05 -0.85
C VAL A 180 -5.32 -0.77 0.30
N PHE A 181 -5.44 -0.26 1.53
CA PHE A 181 -4.90 -0.91 2.72
C PHE A 181 -5.74 -2.08 3.22
N TYR A 182 -6.99 -2.19 2.80
CA TYR A 182 -7.89 -3.26 3.21
C TYR A 182 -7.88 -4.44 2.23
N VAL A 183 -7.67 -4.20 0.94
CA VAL A 183 -7.76 -5.22 -0.11
C VAL A 183 -6.41 -5.90 -0.37
N PHE A 184 -5.32 -5.13 -0.54
CA PHE A 184 -4.01 -5.70 -0.92
C PHE A 184 -3.26 -6.55 0.12
N PRO A 185 -3.53 -6.52 1.43
CA PRO A 185 -2.84 -7.40 2.36
C PRO A 185 -3.06 -8.90 2.14
N ASP A 186 -3.93 -9.34 1.20
CA ASP A 186 -4.26 -10.74 0.88
C ASP A 186 -4.53 -11.65 2.10
N THR A 187 -4.99 -11.04 3.18
CA THR A 187 -5.31 -11.70 4.44
C THR A 187 -6.50 -11.02 5.09
N ASP A 188 -7.14 -11.72 6.02
CA ASP A 188 -8.26 -11.18 6.79
C ASP A 188 -7.75 -10.09 7.73
N VAL A 189 -7.83 -8.84 7.26
CA VAL A 189 -7.54 -7.63 8.03
C VAL A 189 -8.84 -6.95 8.46
N THR A 190 -8.85 -6.40 9.67
CA THR A 190 -9.98 -5.58 10.13
C THR A 190 -9.77 -4.11 9.77
N VAL A 191 -10.85 -3.35 9.60
CA VAL A 191 -10.76 -1.90 9.34
C VAL A 191 -9.96 -1.17 10.43
N ARG A 192 -10.01 -1.64 11.69
CA ARG A 192 -9.25 -1.04 12.79
C ARG A 192 -7.74 -1.22 12.63
N GLU A 193 -7.31 -2.35 12.09
CA GLU A 193 -5.89 -2.66 11.86
C GLU A 193 -5.29 -1.79 10.77
N VAL A 194 -6.07 -1.47 9.73
CA VAL A 194 -5.55 -0.77 8.56
C VAL A 194 -5.58 0.75 8.69
N VAL A 195 -6.54 1.30 9.45
CA VAL A 195 -6.74 2.76 9.60
C VAL A 195 -5.49 3.52 10.09
N PRO A 196 -4.73 3.08 11.11
CA PRO A 196 -3.58 3.81 11.61
C PRO A 196 -2.54 4.12 10.51
N GLY A 197 -2.15 3.11 9.74
CA GLY A 197 -1.24 3.23 8.61
C GLY A 197 -1.87 4.01 7.46
N THR A 198 -3.17 3.85 7.17
CA THR A 198 -3.84 4.69 6.17
C THR A 198 -3.80 6.18 6.54
N VAL A 199 -3.90 6.53 7.83
CA VAL A 199 -3.70 7.91 8.31
C VAL A 199 -2.25 8.35 8.15
N VAL A 200 -1.27 7.47 8.41
CA VAL A 200 0.15 7.76 8.15
C VAL A 200 0.39 8.02 6.66
N ALA A 201 -0.20 7.23 5.76
CA ALA A 201 -0.13 7.44 4.32
C ALA A 201 -0.74 8.79 3.90
N ALA A 202 -1.95 9.09 4.36
CA ALA A 202 -2.64 10.35 4.08
C ALA A 202 -1.88 11.58 4.60
N GLY A 203 -1.33 11.48 5.83
CA GLY A 203 -0.50 12.52 6.43
C GLY A 203 0.82 12.71 5.68
N GLY A 204 1.49 11.60 5.33
CA GLY A 204 2.71 11.59 4.54
C GLY A 204 2.51 12.18 3.15
N TRP A 205 1.42 11.84 2.47
CA TRP A 205 1.03 12.42 1.19
C TRP A 205 0.84 13.94 1.29
N THR A 206 0.07 14.40 2.28
CA THR A 206 -0.18 15.84 2.51
C THR A 206 1.11 16.60 2.85
N ALA A 207 2.01 15.96 3.61
CA ALA A 207 3.32 16.53 3.95
C ALA A 207 4.22 16.61 2.72
N LEU A 208 4.26 15.55 1.91
CA LEU A 208 5.03 15.48 0.68
C LEU A 208 4.53 16.53 -0.32
N GLU A 209 3.22 16.70 -0.48
CA GLU A 209 2.59 17.74 -1.32
C GLU A 209 3.02 19.14 -0.87
N SER A 210 2.94 19.39 0.44
CA SER A 210 3.40 20.65 1.01
C SER A 210 4.88 20.89 0.72
N LEU A 211 5.73 19.87 0.91
CA LEU A 211 7.17 19.94 0.66
C LEU A 211 7.48 20.23 -0.81
N PHE A 212 6.76 19.61 -1.73
CA PHE A 212 6.94 19.82 -3.16
C PHE A 212 6.54 21.22 -3.61
N ARG A 213 5.42 21.75 -3.10
CA ARG A 213 5.05 23.15 -3.34
C ARG A 213 6.15 24.11 -2.86
N TYR A 214 6.73 23.87 -1.69
CA TYR A 214 7.84 24.69 -1.19
C TYR A 214 9.10 24.54 -2.05
N TYR A 215 9.43 23.32 -2.47
CA TYR A 215 10.56 23.06 -3.37
C TYR A 215 10.43 23.87 -4.66
N VAL A 216 9.28 23.75 -5.36
CA VAL A 216 9.02 24.49 -6.61
C VAL A 216 9.04 26.01 -6.40
N ALA A 217 8.49 26.50 -5.30
CA ALA A 217 8.51 27.91 -4.96
C ALA A 217 9.93 28.44 -4.69
N PHE A 218 10.80 27.62 -4.11
CA PHE A 218 12.18 27.99 -3.77
C PHE A 218 13.13 27.91 -4.96
N THR A 219 13.05 26.86 -5.78
CA THR A 219 13.94 26.67 -6.93
C THR A 219 13.55 27.54 -8.12
N GLY A 220 12.33 28.10 -8.12
CA GLY A 220 11.70 28.65 -9.31
C GLY A 220 11.52 27.58 -10.40
N THR A 221 10.80 27.92 -11.47
CA THR A 221 10.82 27.15 -12.73
C THR A 221 12.16 27.42 -13.44
N SER A 222 13.26 27.03 -12.82
CA SER A 222 14.59 27.19 -13.41
C SER A 222 14.72 26.26 -14.61
N GLU A 223 14.72 26.81 -15.83
CA GLU A 223 14.91 26.06 -17.09
C GLU A 223 16.26 25.33 -17.19
N THR A 224 17.13 25.51 -16.19
CA THR A 224 18.52 25.04 -16.14
C THR A 224 18.68 23.54 -16.44
N PHE A 225 17.71 22.70 -16.09
CA PHE A 225 17.77 21.24 -16.32
C PHE A 225 16.81 20.73 -17.40
N GLY A 226 15.95 21.60 -17.96
CA GLY A 226 14.94 21.27 -18.97
C GLY A 226 14.16 19.98 -18.67
N VAL A 227 13.86 19.22 -19.73
CA VAL A 227 13.12 17.95 -19.66
C VAL A 227 13.76 16.93 -18.71
N VAL A 228 15.10 16.85 -18.64
CA VAL A 228 15.80 15.89 -17.77
C VAL A 228 15.52 16.19 -16.30
N GLY A 229 15.55 17.47 -15.91
CA GLY A 229 15.18 17.90 -14.56
C GLY A 229 13.74 17.55 -14.20
N THR A 230 12.81 17.76 -15.14
CA THR A 230 11.39 17.41 -14.95
C THR A 230 11.20 15.91 -14.76
N ILE A 231 11.85 15.08 -15.57
CA ILE A 231 11.79 13.61 -15.43
C ILE A 231 12.32 13.18 -14.06
N LEU A 232 13.51 13.66 -13.67
CA LEU A 232 14.09 13.31 -12.37
C LEU A 232 13.19 13.75 -11.21
N LEU A 233 12.60 14.94 -11.30
CA LEU A 233 11.68 15.46 -10.29
C LEU A 233 10.42 14.60 -10.18
N ILE A 234 9.79 14.22 -11.29
CA ILE A 234 8.59 13.38 -11.32
C ILE A 234 8.89 11.98 -10.79
N VAL A 235 9.98 11.35 -11.22
CA VAL A 235 10.35 10.00 -10.72
C VAL A 235 10.65 10.05 -9.23
N THR A 236 11.34 11.09 -8.75
CA THR A 236 11.62 11.29 -7.32
C THR A 236 10.31 11.50 -6.54
N TRP A 237 9.38 12.27 -7.08
CA TRP A 237 8.06 12.47 -6.51
C TRP A 237 7.28 11.16 -6.38
N LEU A 238 7.21 10.38 -7.45
CA LEU A 238 6.55 9.07 -7.46
C LEU A 238 7.22 8.09 -6.48
N TYR A 239 8.55 8.10 -6.41
CA TYR A 239 9.33 7.31 -5.46
C TYR A 239 8.94 7.59 -4.02
N PHE A 240 8.92 8.86 -3.60
CA PHE A 240 8.55 9.20 -2.23
C PHE A 240 7.08 8.90 -1.91
N ASN A 241 6.17 9.01 -2.89
CA ASN A 241 4.78 8.60 -2.70
C ASN A 241 4.65 7.08 -2.49
N GLY A 242 5.32 6.28 -3.33
CA GLY A 242 5.39 4.82 -3.14
C GLY A 242 6.01 4.45 -1.80
N LEU A 243 7.09 5.14 -1.41
CA LEU A 243 7.75 4.93 -0.12
C LEU A 243 6.82 5.22 1.06
N VAL A 244 6.09 6.34 1.03
CA VAL A 244 5.13 6.70 2.09
C VAL A 244 4.02 5.66 2.21
N LEU A 245 3.48 5.17 1.08
CA LEU A 245 2.45 4.13 1.07
C LEU A 245 2.94 2.83 1.69
N LEU A 246 4.12 2.36 1.29
CA LEU A 246 4.67 1.10 1.80
C LEU A 246 5.12 1.21 3.27
N VAL A 247 5.70 2.34 3.69
CA VAL A 247 6.01 2.58 5.11
C VAL A 247 4.73 2.59 5.97
N ALA A 248 3.64 3.13 5.44
CA ALA A 248 2.34 3.06 6.09
C ALA A 248 1.80 1.63 6.17
N ALA A 249 2.06 0.78 5.16
CA ALA A 249 1.66 -0.63 5.19
C ALA A 249 2.45 -1.39 6.26
N ALA A 250 3.77 -1.20 6.30
CA ALA A 250 4.64 -1.74 7.35
C ALA A 250 4.21 -1.26 8.76
N THR A 251 3.76 0.00 8.88
CA THR A 251 3.21 0.53 10.12
C THR A 251 1.99 -0.28 10.58
N ASN A 252 1.10 -0.68 9.68
CA ASN A 252 -0.05 -1.52 10.00
C ASN A 252 0.36 -2.94 10.38
N ALA A 253 1.22 -3.58 9.58
CA ALA A 253 1.70 -4.94 9.85
C ALA A 253 2.36 -5.03 11.23
N VAL A 254 3.25 -4.08 11.57
CA VAL A 254 3.92 -3.99 12.87
C VAL A 254 2.94 -3.71 14.03
N LEU A 255 1.94 -2.84 13.82
CA LEU A 255 0.94 -2.56 14.86
C LEU A 255 0.00 -3.75 15.10
N ALA A 256 -0.30 -4.51 14.04
CA ALA A 256 -1.15 -5.70 14.11
C ALA A 256 -0.39 -6.97 14.53
N GLY A 257 0.93 -6.90 14.74
CA GLY A 257 1.75 -8.08 15.03
C GLY A 257 1.66 -9.14 13.92
N ARG A 258 1.74 -8.69 12.67
CA ARG A 258 1.76 -9.54 11.47
C ARG A 258 3.12 -9.50 10.77
N SER A 259 4.19 -9.16 11.50
CA SER A 259 5.56 -9.14 10.99
C SER A 259 6.41 -9.99 11.92
N GLU A 260 6.83 -11.15 11.42
CA GLU A 260 7.73 -12.10 12.07
C GLU A 260 9.15 -11.49 12.16
N ASP A 261 9.55 -10.67 11.19
CA ASP A 261 10.85 -10.01 11.17
C ASP A 261 11.09 -9.06 12.36
N VAL A 262 10.01 -8.49 12.92
CA VAL A 262 10.09 -7.59 14.07
C VAL A 262 9.87 -8.35 15.39
N ALA A 263 9.21 -9.50 15.38
CA ALA A 263 9.14 -10.41 16.53
C ALA A 263 10.56 -10.71 17.07
N ALA A 264 11.51 -10.97 16.16
CA ALA A 264 12.92 -11.21 16.47
C ALA A 264 13.64 -10.11 17.28
N ILE A 265 13.11 -8.87 17.36
CA ILE A 265 13.68 -7.80 18.20
C ILE A 265 12.87 -7.54 19.49
N GLY A 266 11.94 -8.44 19.84
CA GLY A 266 11.11 -8.39 21.05
C GLY A 266 10.03 -7.30 20.98
N TRP A 267 9.48 -7.05 19.79
CA TRP A 267 8.31 -6.19 19.63
C TRP A 267 7.05 -7.04 19.61
N GLY A 268 6.08 -6.72 20.47
CA GLY A 268 4.80 -7.41 20.50
C GLY A 268 4.83 -8.79 21.17
N GLU A 269 6.00 -9.36 21.47
CA GLU A 269 6.11 -10.60 22.24
C GLU A 269 6.47 -10.32 23.71
N GLU A 270 5.56 -10.70 24.61
CA GLU A 270 5.92 -11.14 25.96
C GLU A 270 5.81 -12.66 25.99
N GLU A 271 6.93 -13.34 26.25
CA GLU A 271 6.94 -14.77 26.55
C GLU A 271 6.22 -14.97 27.90
N LEU A 272 5.27 -15.91 27.91
CA LEU A 272 4.35 -16.33 28.99
C LEU A 272 2.98 -15.67 28.97
N VAL A 273 1.91 -16.48 28.82
CA VAL A 273 0.93 -16.55 29.92
C VAL A 273 0.22 -17.91 29.98
N GLU A 274 0.36 -18.59 31.11
CA GLU A 274 -0.40 -19.78 31.58
C GLU A 274 -1.95 -19.56 31.65
N THR A 275 -2.51 -18.49 31.06
CA THR A 275 -3.91 -18.06 31.23
C THR A 275 -4.78 -18.15 29.98
N VAL A 276 -4.23 -18.53 28.83
CA VAL A 276 -5.02 -18.64 27.59
C VAL A 276 -5.70 -20.02 27.55
N GLU A 277 -7.02 -20.07 27.38
CA GLU A 277 -7.83 -21.29 27.51
C GLU A 277 -7.38 -22.44 26.58
N PHE A 278 -6.83 -22.11 25.41
CA PHE A 278 -6.35 -23.12 24.45
C PHE A 278 -4.87 -23.48 24.61
N ALA A 279 -4.10 -22.77 25.46
CA ALA A 279 -2.66 -23.01 25.60
C ALA A 279 -2.37 -24.41 26.16
N GLU A 280 -3.06 -24.78 27.25
CA GLU A 280 -2.90 -26.09 27.90
C GLU A 280 -3.29 -27.25 26.96
N PRO A 281 -4.44 -27.22 26.24
CA PRO A 281 -4.75 -28.20 25.20
C PRO A 281 -3.70 -28.30 24.08
N LEU A 282 -3.11 -27.17 23.66
CA LEU A 282 -2.11 -27.16 22.60
C LEU A 282 -0.81 -27.83 23.07
N GLU A 283 -0.35 -27.51 24.28
CA GLU A 283 0.82 -28.15 24.90
C GLU A 283 0.59 -29.65 25.13
N GLU A 284 -0.61 -30.06 25.52
CA GLU A 284 -0.97 -31.47 25.67
C GLU A 284 -0.87 -32.21 24.32
N ILE A 285 -1.43 -31.63 23.24
CA ILE A 285 -1.31 -32.18 21.89
C ILE A 285 0.17 -32.29 21.49
N CYS A 286 0.97 -31.24 21.72
CA CYS A 286 2.40 -31.24 21.41
C CYS A 286 3.20 -32.28 22.18
N GLY A 287 2.91 -32.45 23.47
CA GLY A 287 3.53 -33.48 24.31
C GLY A 287 3.10 -34.89 23.93
N ALA A 288 1.89 -35.07 23.39
CA ALA A 288 1.38 -36.36 22.92
C ALA A 288 1.95 -36.76 21.56
N LEU A 289 2.44 -35.81 20.77
CA LEU A 289 3.18 -36.11 19.55
C LEU A 289 4.57 -36.63 19.96
N ASP A 290 4.95 -37.82 19.48
CA ASP A 290 6.29 -38.40 19.66
C ASP A 290 7.11 -38.38 18.36
N ALA A 291 8.42 -38.12 18.44
CA ALA A 291 9.31 -37.86 17.28
C ALA A 291 9.54 -39.06 16.35
N GLY A 292 8.80 -40.15 16.52
CA GLY A 292 8.95 -41.38 15.75
C GLY A 292 7.64 -42.09 15.46
N GLU A 293 6.50 -41.50 15.83
CA GLU A 293 5.19 -42.12 15.61
C GLU A 293 4.43 -41.43 14.47
N PRO A 294 3.74 -42.22 13.62
CA PRO A 294 2.92 -41.67 12.56
C PRO A 294 1.72 -40.92 13.13
N VAL A 295 1.47 -39.71 12.63
CA VAL A 295 0.37 -38.86 13.09
C VAL A 295 -0.89 -39.22 12.31
N THR A 296 -1.96 -39.62 13.00
CA THR A 296 -3.25 -39.87 12.36
C THR A 296 -4.22 -38.73 12.65
N VAL A 297 -4.60 -38.00 11.60
CA VAL A 297 -5.60 -36.94 11.65
C VAL A 297 -6.95 -37.54 11.27
N GLN A 298 -7.92 -37.49 12.18
CA GLN A 298 -9.26 -37.99 11.95
C GLN A 298 -10.28 -36.84 11.97
N THR A 299 -11.00 -36.68 10.86
CA THR A 299 -12.09 -35.70 10.71
C THR A 299 -13.36 -36.43 10.29
N GLY A 300 -14.27 -36.62 11.25
CA GLY A 300 -15.48 -37.42 11.05
C GLY A 300 -15.14 -38.88 10.71
N GLU A 301 -15.56 -39.34 9.53
CA GLU A 301 -15.27 -40.68 9.02
C GLU A 301 -13.94 -40.76 8.23
N THR A 302 -13.30 -39.62 7.94
CA THR A 302 -12.04 -39.59 7.17
C THR A 302 -10.86 -39.67 8.12
N SER A 303 -9.94 -40.60 7.87
CA SER A 303 -8.69 -40.76 8.61
C SER A 303 -7.51 -40.69 7.65
N VAL A 304 -6.55 -39.81 7.91
CA VAL A 304 -5.31 -39.69 7.16
C VAL A 304 -4.14 -39.90 8.11
N THR A 305 -3.28 -40.88 7.80
CA THR A 305 -2.08 -41.16 8.59
C THR A 305 -0.86 -40.63 7.84
N LEU A 306 -0.16 -39.70 8.47
CA LEU A 306 1.09 -39.12 8.00
C LEU A 306 2.28 -39.88 8.61
N PRO A 307 3.41 -39.97 7.91
CA PRO A 307 4.65 -40.46 8.52
C PRO A 307 5.07 -39.56 9.69
N PRO A 308 6.00 -40.01 10.56
CA PRO A 308 6.54 -39.16 11.62
C PRO A 308 7.08 -37.85 11.04
N ALA A 309 6.84 -36.73 11.72
CA ALA A 309 7.37 -35.43 11.34
C ALA A 309 8.85 -35.30 11.75
N ASP A 310 9.66 -34.67 10.90
CA ASP A 310 11.09 -34.47 11.12
C ASP A 310 11.35 -33.32 12.12
N GLU A 311 10.57 -32.25 12.01
CA GLU A 311 10.62 -31.09 12.90
C GLU A 311 9.22 -30.78 13.42
N ARG A 312 9.15 -30.42 14.70
CA ARG A 312 7.91 -30.10 15.41
C ARG A 312 8.15 -28.88 16.26
N ASP A 313 7.36 -27.85 16.01
CA ASP A 313 7.42 -26.61 16.74
C ASP A 313 6.04 -26.25 17.26
N CYS A 314 6.02 -25.87 18.53
CA CYS A 314 4.81 -25.56 19.28
C CYS A 314 5.06 -24.29 20.04
N SER A 315 4.41 -23.21 19.60
CA SER A 315 4.49 -21.93 20.27
C SER A 315 3.08 -21.45 20.64
N VAL A 316 2.99 -20.89 21.85
CA VAL A 316 1.86 -20.05 22.24
C VAL A 316 2.45 -18.67 22.45
N GLU A 317 2.06 -17.75 21.59
CA GLU A 317 2.55 -16.38 21.59
C GLU A 317 1.41 -15.45 21.97
N GLN A 318 1.68 -14.53 22.90
CA GLN A 318 0.81 -13.40 23.14
C GLN A 318 1.35 -12.19 22.37
N ILE A 319 0.50 -11.68 21.48
CA ILE A 319 0.77 -10.48 20.68
C ILE A 319 0.20 -9.29 21.43
N ASP A 320 1.09 -8.50 22.02
CA ASP A 320 0.78 -7.21 22.65
C ASP A 320 0.36 -6.21 21.57
N ARG A 321 -0.94 -5.94 21.48
CA ARG A 321 -1.49 -4.94 20.56
C ARG A 321 -2.03 -3.73 21.30
N PRO A 322 -1.91 -2.52 20.72
CA PRO A 322 -2.50 -1.34 21.35
C PRO A 322 -4.02 -1.51 21.51
N ASP A 323 -4.59 -1.00 22.61
CA ASP A 323 -6.03 -1.03 22.92
C ASP A 323 -6.94 -0.63 21.75
N LEU A 324 -6.45 0.28 20.89
CA LEU A 324 -7.17 0.76 19.70
C LEU A 324 -7.47 -0.36 18.68
N LEU A 325 -6.72 -1.46 18.71
CA LEU A 325 -6.85 -2.64 17.86
C LEU A 325 -7.63 -3.78 18.51
N GLY A 326 -8.12 -3.61 19.74
CA GLY A 326 -8.85 -4.66 20.47
C GLY A 326 -8.09 -5.28 21.64
N GLY A 327 -6.87 -4.80 21.93
CA GLY A 327 -6.02 -5.33 23.00
C GLY A 327 -5.30 -6.60 22.59
N ASP A 328 -4.74 -7.29 23.58
CA ASP A 328 -3.83 -8.43 23.38
C ASP A 328 -4.52 -9.59 22.65
N GLU A 329 -3.83 -10.19 21.69
CA GLU A 329 -4.27 -11.39 20.97
C GLU A 329 -3.33 -12.55 21.30
N ALA A 330 -3.88 -13.70 21.69
CA ALA A 330 -3.08 -14.91 21.84
C ALA A 330 -3.21 -15.77 20.58
N ARG A 331 -2.07 -16.27 20.06
CA ARG A 331 -2.01 -17.22 18.94
C ARG A 331 -1.32 -18.49 19.39
N GLY A 332 -1.94 -19.62 19.06
CA GLY A 332 -1.32 -20.95 19.19
C GLY A 332 -0.91 -21.45 17.82
N ARG A 333 0.34 -21.87 17.68
CA ARG A 333 0.91 -22.39 16.43
C ARG A 333 1.46 -23.79 16.68
N LEU A 334 1.00 -24.74 15.88
CA LEU A 334 1.56 -26.10 15.79
C LEU A 334 2.08 -26.31 14.37
N VAL A 335 3.40 -26.40 14.23
CA VAL A 335 4.06 -26.64 12.94
C VAL A 335 4.64 -28.05 12.94
N LEU A 336 4.23 -28.84 11.95
CA LEU A 336 4.81 -30.15 11.65
C LEU A 336 5.47 -30.08 10.27
N ARG A 337 6.75 -30.42 10.18
CA ARG A 337 7.50 -30.43 8.91
C ARG A 337 7.95 -31.83 8.55
N TRP A 338 7.87 -32.12 7.25
CA TRP A 338 8.38 -33.35 6.63
C TRP A 338 9.36 -32.96 5.54
N GLU A 339 10.62 -33.37 5.66
CA GLU A 339 11.65 -33.16 4.65
C GLU A 339 11.70 -34.38 3.71
N GLY A 340 11.34 -34.16 2.45
CA GLY A 340 11.45 -35.19 1.41
C GLY A 340 12.71 -34.99 0.56
N GLU A 341 13.66 -35.92 0.60
CA GLU A 341 14.64 -36.05 -0.49
C GLU A 341 13.89 -36.50 -1.75
N ARG A 342 13.90 -35.67 -2.80
CA ARG A 342 13.28 -35.98 -4.10
C ARG A 342 14.12 -36.89 -4.96
#